data_AF-A0A0B8NYV5-F1
#
_entry.id   AF-A0A0B8NYV5-F1
#
_cell.length_a   1.000
_cell.length_b   1.000
_cell.length_c   1.000
_cell.angle_alpha   90.00
_cell.angle_beta   90.00
_cell.angle_gamma   90.00
#
_symmetry.space_group_name_H-M   'P 1'
#
loop_
_entity.id
_entity.type
_entity.pdbx_description
1 polymer ?
#
loop_
_entity_poly.entity_id
_entity_poly.type
_entity_poly.pdbx_seq_one_letter_code
_entity_poly.pdbx_strand_id
1 'polypeptide(L)'
;MVYRHYQKTGNREVVESCWEAILESLSYLESLIEPGDQLPLTRGTDDTFDNLSSHGISIYCASLWAAGLKAASSLAELMGNADMAIELEAKSSAVVAEVEESLWDEERGYYHFFVTPIQTKHLTGEGAEALNAMGIPATGNSIEDKNALNLYLNQRDDLSVDKLTERRVKKHALKQQAPQAFTSDFDAILDLDSDNSFGDAMLADSYLKLTSGSGLFKSERVQRSLEFTRQTNFLGNSPKVGVANMTLCDGMPHEAFQAQDVWIGVQFSVATALKLSDKPILAEELMDTTYQALYSLARIPFAAPEGFNASCAVDEELLNGLGVHAEESKAWVEVLKEQSILLSDGRVNPDADLNMFELEHQQLQHHQAKVMELVAQTSLKYTAGRYFRPGMIFAYLY
;
A
#
# COMPACT_ATOMS: atom_id res chain seq x y z
N MET A 1 11.83 -7.71 13.99
CA MET A 1 13.31 -7.85 13.84
C MET A 1 13.96 -8.75 14.88
N VAL A 2 13.82 -8.47 16.18
CA VAL A 2 14.40 -9.31 17.26
C VAL A 2 13.91 -10.76 17.17
N TYR A 3 12.57 -10.95 17.11
CA TYR A 3 11.97 -12.28 16.99
C TYR A 3 12.50 -13.08 15.79
N ARG A 4 12.60 -12.41 14.63
CA ARG A 4 13.19 -12.99 13.42
C ARG A 4 14.64 -13.45 13.62
N HIS A 5 15.46 -12.63 14.29
CA HIS A 5 16.85 -13.01 14.58
C HIS A 5 16.88 -14.27 15.45
N TYR A 6 16.11 -14.28 16.54
CA TYR A 6 15.98 -15.44 17.42
C TYR A 6 15.54 -16.70 16.67
N GLN A 7 14.49 -16.61 15.84
CA GLN A 7 13.99 -17.76 15.06
C GLN A 7 15.02 -18.32 14.07
N LYS A 8 15.92 -17.47 13.54
CA LYS A 8 16.96 -17.91 12.60
C LYS A 8 18.21 -18.47 13.29
N THR A 9 18.55 -18.01 14.49
CA THR A 9 19.84 -18.33 15.14
C THR A 9 19.71 -19.16 16.42
N GLY A 10 18.52 -19.21 17.02
CA GLY A 10 18.31 -19.71 18.37
C GLY A 10 18.93 -18.84 19.46
N ASN A 11 19.45 -17.65 19.13
CA ASN A 11 20.17 -16.80 20.08
C ASN A 11 19.22 -16.11 21.07
N ARG A 12 19.03 -16.77 22.22
CA ARG A 12 18.21 -16.26 23.33
C ARG A 12 18.80 -14.99 23.98
N GLU A 13 20.12 -14.82 23.99
CA GLU A 13 20.78 -13.65 24.60
C GLU A 13 20.34 -12.34 23.92
N VAL A 14 20.12 -12.36 22.60
CA VAL A 14 19.59 -11.20 21.87
C VAL A 14 18.18 -10.84 22.36
N VAL A 15 17.33 -11.83 22.63
CA VAL A 15 15.98 -11.57 23.20
C VAL A 15 16.10 -10.99 24.60
N GLU A 16 16.90 -11.61 25.47
CA GLU A 16 17.07 -11.18 26.85
C GLU A 16 17.63 -9.75 26.93
N SER A 17 18.63 -9.44 26.11
CA SER A 17 19.23 -8.09 26.04
C SER A 17 18.29 -7.03 25.47
N CYS A 18 17.38 -7.41 24.58
CA CYS A 18 16.40 -6.50 23.97
C CYS A 18 15.05 -6.47 24.69
N TRP A 19 14.85 -7.27 25.74
CA TRP A 19 13.52 -7.48 26.33
C TRP A 19 12.88 -6.19 26.82
N GLU A 20 13.61 -5.38 27.60
CA GLU A 20 13.12 -4.08 28.06
C GLU A 20 12.80 -3.13 26.89
N ALA A 21 13.63 -3.12 25.85
CA ALA A 21 13.37 -2.28 24.67
C ALA A 21 12.12 -2.73 23.89
N ILE A 22 11.82 -4.04 23.88
CA ILE A 22 10.57 -4.58 23.30
C ILE A 22 9.37 -4.07 24.10
N LEU A 23 9.41 -4.15 25.44
CA LEU A 23 8.34 -3.68 26.31
C LEU A 23 8.10 -2.16 26.15
N GLU A 24 9.17 -1.36 26.13
CA GLU A 24 9.08 0.09 25.90
C GLU A 24 8.50 0.41 24.52
N SER A 25 8.85 -0.36 23.49
CA SER A 25 8.29 -0.17 22.13
C SER A 25 6.79 -0.48 22.09
N LEU A 26 6.35 -1.54 22.77
CA LEU A 26 4.93 -1.88 22.91
C LEU A 26 4.18 -0.79 23.67
N SER A 27 4.70 -0.39 24.84
CA SER A 27 4.08 0.64 25.67
C SER A 27 3.98 1.98 24.93
N TYR A 28 4.99 2.33 24.14
CA TYR A 28 4.96 3.54 23.33
C TYR A 28 3.84 3.48 22.29
N LEU A 29 3.75 2.42 21.49
CA LEU A 29 2.71 2.28 20.47
C LEU A 29 1.31 2.17 21.09
N GLU A 30 1.16 1.49 22.23
CA GLU A 30 -0.10 1.42 22.97
C GLU A 30 -0.54 2.79 23.50
N SER A 31 0.40 3.66 23.87
CA SER A 31 0.09 5.03 24.31
C SER A 31 -0.51 5.91 23.21
N LEU A 32 -0.37 5.51 21.94
CA LEU A 32 -0.94 6.19 20.78
C LEU A 32 -2.36 5.72 20.44
N ILE A 33 -2.83 4.64 21.10
CA ILE A 33 -4.18 4.09 20.89
C ILE A 33 -5.19 4.98 21.61
N GLU A 34 -6.14 5.54 20.86
CA GLU A 34 -7.21 6.34 21.45
C GLU A 34 -8.21 5.45 22.22
N PRO A 35 -8.88 5.98 23.26
CA PRO A 35 -9.84 5.21 24.03
C PRO A 35 -10.91 4.52 23.17
N GLY A 36 -10.97 3.20 23.29
CA GLY A 36 -11.91 2.33 22.58
C GLY A 36 -11.43 1.86 21.20
N ASP A 37 -10.26 2.29 20.73
CA ASP A 37 -9.63 1.73 19.53
C ASP A 37 -8.73 0.53 19.89
N GLN A 38 -8.46 -0.33 18.90
CA GLN A 38 -7.64 -1.54 19.10
C GLN A 38 -6.18 -1.37 18.65
N LEU A 39 -5.90 -0.33 17.87
CA LEU A 39 -4.60 -0.09 17.24
C LEU A 39 -4.30 1.40 17.13
N PRO A 40 -3.03 1.78 17.04
CA PRO A 40 -2.66 3.15 16.71
C PRO A 40 -3.10 3.47 15.28
N LEU A 41 -3.79 4.60 15.09
CA LEU A 41 -4.22 5.07 13.79
C LEU A 41 -3.16 5.96 13.15
N THR A 42 -2.95 5.82 11.83
CA THR A 42 -2.01 6.66 11.07
C THR A 42 -2.55 8.07 10.85
N ARG A 43 -1.66 9.06 10.80
CA ARG A 43 -1.99 10.49 10.69
C ARG A 43 -1.06 11.21 9.71
N GLY A 44 -0.88 10.63 8.53
CA GLY A 44 -0.06 11.20 7.47
C GLY A 44 1.09 10.28 7.10
N THR A 45 2.30 10.80 7.17
CA THR A 45 3.54 10.11 6.77
C THR A 45 4.28 9.62 8.01
N ASP A 46 3.64 8.72 8.75
CA ASP A 46 4.17 8.16 10.00
C ASP A 46 4.96 6.85 9.79
N ASP A 47 5.27 6.51 8.53
CA ASP A 47 5.92 5.26 8.13
C ASP A 47 7.04 5.47 7.10
N THR A 48 7.63 4.38 6.59
CA THR A 48 8.80 4.44 5.69
C THR A 48 8.50 5.03 4.30
N PHE A 49 7.24 5.17 3.92
CA PHE A 49 6.81 5.79 2.68
C PHE A 49 6.51 7.27 2.94
N ASP A 50 7.58 8.05 3.14
CA ASP A 50 7.53 9.47 3.56
C ASP A 50 6.66 10.40 2.68
N ASN A 51 6.28 9.99 1.46
CA ASN A 51 5.42 10.74 0.55
C ASN A 51 4.09 10.01 0.23
N LEU A 52 3.82 8.87 0.87
CA LEU A 52 2.54 8.17 0.79
C LEU A 52 1.79 8.35 2.10
N SER A 53 0.95 9.37 2.13
CA SER A 53 0.15 9.67 3.31
C SER A 53 -0.95 8.63 3.51
N SER A 54 -1.05 8.07 4.71
CA SER A 54 -2.15 7.21 5.13
C SER A 54 -2.85 7.76 6.37
N HIS A 55 -4.15 7.49 6.50
CA HIS A 55 -4.95 7.99 7.63
C HIS A 55 -5.85 6.88 8.19
N GLY A 56 -5.92 6.76 9.52
CA GLY A 56 -6.77 5.76 10.16
C GLY A 56 -6.13 4.37 10.16
N ILE A 57 -6.87 3.37 9.69
CA ILE A 57 -6.44 1.97 9.64
C ILE A 57 -5.78 1.77 8.27
N SER A 58 -4.45 1.72 8.20
CA SER A 58 -3.73 1.39 6.97
C SER A 58 -3.30 -0.06 6.92
N ILE A 59 -3.37 -0.70 5.75
CA ILE A 59 -3.00 -2.12 5.60
C ILE A 59 -1.56 -2.38 6.05
N TYR A 60 -0.66 -1.43 5.81
CA TYR A 60 0.75 -1.55 6.17
C TYR A 60 0.98 -1.48 7.68
N CYS A 61 0.61 -0.36 8.33
CA CYS A 61 0.89 -0.16 9.75
C CYS A 61 0.05 -1.06 10.66
N ALA A 62 -1.23 -1.26 10.34
CA ALA A 62 -2.11 -2.11 11.15
C ALA A 62 -1.66 -3.58 11.13
N SER A 63 -1.26 -4.11 9.96
CA SER A 63 -0.77 -5.49 9.87
C SER A 63 0.60 -5.65 10.54
N LEU A 64 1.50 -4.66 10.44
CA LEU A 64 2.77 -4.66 11.15
C LEU A 64 2.59 -4.62 12.68
N TRP A 65 1.62 -3.86 13.17
CA TRP A 65 1.25 -3.84 14.59
C TRP A 65 0.75 -5.21 15.04
N ALA A 66 -0.20 -5.81 14.31
CA ALA A 66 -0.70 -7.15 14.61
C ALA A 66 0.42 -8.22 14.60
N ALA A 67 1.33 -8.18 13.62
CA ALA A 67 2.48 -9.07 13.55
C ALA A 67 3.47 -8.83 14.69
N GLY A 68 3.68 -7.57 15.08
CA GLY A 68 4.50 -7.17 16.21
C GLY A 68 3.97 -7.74 17.54
N LEU A 69 2.67 -7.61 17.78
CA LEU A 69 1.98 -8.19 18.94
C LEU A 69 2.12 -9.72 18.98
N LYS A 70 1.92 -10.41 17.85
CA LYS A 70 2.06 -11.87 17.76
C LYS A 70 3.51 -12.32 18.01
N ALA A 71 4.48 -11.61 17.44
CA ALA A 71 5.89 -11.87 17.71
C ALA A 71 6.26 -11.60 19.19
N ALA A 72 5.72 -10.54 19.79
CA ALA A 72 5.92 -10.22 21.19
C ALA A 72 5.28 -11.25 22.12
N SER A 73 4.12 -11.82 21.76
CA SER A 73 3.50 -12.94 22.47
C SER A 73 4.44 -14.13 22.56
N SER A 74 5.01 -14.55 21.42
CA SER A 74 5.99 -15.66 21.40
C SER A 74 7.26 -15.35 22.20
N LEU A 75 7.73 -14.10 22.20
CA LEU A 75 8.87 -13.68 23.02
C LEU A 75 8.52 -13.63 24.51
N ALA A 76 7.30 -13.25 24.88
CA ALA A 76 6.81 -13.26 26.26
C ALA A 76 6.79 -14.68 26.82
N GLU A 77 6.32 -15.68 26.05
CA GLU A 77 6.40 -17.09 26.44
C GLU A 77 7.85 -17.53 26.67
N LEU A 78 8.78 -17.16 25.77
CA LEU A 78 10.20 -17.47 25.90
C LEU A 78 10.82 -16.88 27.19
N MET A 79 10.34 -15.71 27.58
CA MET A 79 10.76 -15.00 28.80
C MET A 79 10.01 -15.45 30.06
N GLY A 80 9.11 -16.44 29.96
CA GLY A 80 8.36 -16.99 31.10
C GLY A 80 7.14 -16.17 31.53
N ASN A 81 6.69 -15.24 30.69
CA ASN A 81 5.55 -14.36 30.95
C ASN A 81 4.29 -14.85 30.22
N ALA A 82 3.71 -15.95 30.69
CA ALA A 82 2.58 -16.62 30.03
C ALA A 82 1.31 -15.74 29.94
N ASP A 83 0.98 -15.00 30.99
CA ASP A 83 -0.22 -14.14 31.00
C ASP A 83 -0.11 -13.01 29.96
N MET A 84 1.07 -12.40 29.87
CA MET A 84 1.36 -11.38 28.84
C MET A 84 1.30 -11.97 27.44
N ALA A 85 1.79 -13.20 27.24
CA ALA A 85 1.70 -13.85 25.94
C ALA A 85 0.24 -14.04 25.49
N ILE A 86 -0.64 -14.49 26.39
CA ILE A 86 -2.07 -14.65 26.13
C ILE A 86 -2.71 -13.30 25.79
N GLU A 87 -2.40 -12.25 26.54
CA GLU A 87 -2.92 -10.90 26.31
C GLU A 87 -2.49 -10.35 24.94
N LEU A 88 -1.21 -10.47 24.59
CA LEU A 88 -0.67 -9.99 23.33
C LEU A 88 -1.24 -10.76 22.12
N GLU A 89 -1.45 -12.07 22.24
CA GLU A 89 -2.10 -12.86 21.18
C GLU A 89 -3.57 -12.46 20.99
N ALA A 90 -4.28 -12.19 22.09
CA ALA A 90 -5.66 -11.70 22.03
C ALA A 90 -5.74 -10.30 21.38
N LYS A 91 -4.83 -9.39 21.74
CA LYS A 91 -4.70 -8.07 21.10
C LYS A 91 -4.39 -8.21 19.60
N SER A 92 -3.44 -9.06 19.23
CA SER A 92 -3.11 -9.33 17.82
C SER A 92 -4.33 -9.80 17.03
N SER A 93 -5.07 -10.76 17.59
CA SER A 93 -6.28 -11.31 16.97
C SER A 93 -7.38 -10.26 16.79
N ALA A 94 -7.56 -9.36 17.76
CA ALA A 94 -8.52 -8.26 17.67
C ALA A 94 -8.14 -7.26 16.56
N VAL A 95 -6.86 -6.91 16.43
CA VAL A 95 -6.38 -6.02 15.35
C VAL A 95 -6.55 -6.68 13.98
N VAL A 96 -6.26 -7.98 13.84
CA VAL A 96 -6.48 -8.69 12.58
C VAL A 96 -7.96 -8.69 12.20
N ALA A 97 -8.87 -8.92 13.15
CA ALA A 97 -10.30 -8.88 12.91
C ALA A 97 -10.74 -7.49 12.40
N GLU A 98 -10.26 -6.42 13.03
CA GLU A 98 -10.54 -5.04 12.62
C GLU A 98 -10.03 -4.75 11.20
N VAL A 99 -8.81 -5.20 10.85
CA VAL A 99 -8.25 -5.07 9.50
C VAL A 99 -9.06 -5.84 8.47
N GLU A 100 -9.43 -7.09 8.77
CA GLU A 100 -10.21 -7.95 7.89
C GLU A 100 -11.63 -7.42 7.66
N GLU A 101 -12.22 -6.76 8.65
CA GLU A 101 -13.53 -6.14 8.52
C GLU A 101 -13.45 -4.82 7.73
N SER A 102 -12.50 -3.97 8.10
CA SER A 102 -12.39 -2.61 7.58
C SER A 102 -11.81 -2.56 6.15
N LEU A 103 -10.75 -3.33 5.87
CA LEU A 103 -9.94 -3.14 4.66
C LEU A 103 -10.16 -4.17 3.56
N TRP A 104 -10.59 -5.39 3.89
CA TRP A 104 -10.77 -6.43 2.88
C TRP A 104 -11.97 -6.12 1.96
N ASP A 105 -11.73 -6.14 0.65
CA ASP A 105 -12.75 -6.09 -0.39
C ASP A 105 -12.99 -7.50 -0.92
N GLU A 106 -14.17 -8.06 -0.63
CA GLU A 106 -14.50 -9.44 -1.00
C GLU A 106 -14.82 -9.56 -2.49
N GLU A 107 -15.25 -8.49 -3.14
CA GLU A 107 -15.65 -8.46 -4.53
C GLU A 107 -14.44 -8.29 -5.46
N ARG A 108 -13.47 -7.46 -5.06
CA ARG A 108 -12.24 -7.19 -5.81
C ARG A 108 -11.06 -8.08 -5.38
N GLY A 109 -11.10 -8.62 -4.16
CA GLY A 109 -10.12 -9.58 -3.66
C GLY A 109 -8.78 -8.98 -3.23
N TYR A 110 -8.79 -7.81 -2.60
CA TYR A 110 -7.59 -7.16 -2.05
C TYR A 110 -7.92 -6.36 -0.80
N TYR A 111 -6.88 -5.87 -0.12
CA TYR A 111 -7.05 -4.93 0.99
C TYR A 111 -6.87 -3.50 0.48
N HIS A 112 -7.82 -2.63 0.76
CA HIS A 112 -7.69 -1.19 0.50
C HIS A 112 -6.51 -0.59 1.27
N PHE A 113 -5.89 0.46 0.72
CA PHE A 113 -4.69 1.06 1.32
C PHE A 113 -4.95 1.57 2.74
N PHE A 114 -6.04 2.33 2.94
CA PHE A 114 -6.51 2.68 4.28
C PHE A 114 -7.98 3.09 4.31
N VAL A 115 -8.58 3.03 5.50
CA VAL A 115 -9.86 3.66 5.81
C VAL A 115 -9.77 4.46 7.10
N THR A 116 -10.58 5.51 7.17
CA THR A 116 -10.72 6.38 8.33
C THR A 116 -11.95 5.97 9.15
N PRO A 117 -11.75 5.42 10.36
CA PRO A 117 -12.87 5.11 11.25
C PRO A 117 -13.41 6.37 11.92
N ILE A 118 -14.66 6.31 12.37
CA ILE A 118 -15.24 7.28 13.30
C ILE A 118 -14.56 7.10 14.66
N GLN A 119 -14.05 8.18 15.21
CA GLN A 119 -13.41 8.24 16.53
C GLN A 119 -14.31 8.99 17.51
N THR A 120 -14.06 8.87 18.81
CA THR A 120 -14.85 9.55 19.85
C THR A 120 -14.90 11.07 19.65
N LYS A 121 -13.79 11.68 19.20
CA LYS A 121 -13.72 13.13 18.89
C LYS A 121 -14.65 13.58 17.76
N HIS A 122 -15.09 12.67 16.90
CA HIS A 122 -16.04 12.97 15.82
C HIS A 122 -17.49 13.04 16.33
N LEU A 123 -17.75 12.62 17.57
CA LEU A 123 -19.09 12.54 18.13
C LEU A 123 -19.35 13.64 19.14
N THR A 124 -20.57 14.18 19.13
CA THR A 124 -21.04 15.18 20.11
C THR A 124 -21.61 14.55 21.38
N GLY A 125 -22.04 13.27 21.29
CA GLY A 125 -22.87 12.61 22.31
C GLY A 125 -24.37 12.90 22.17
N GLU A 126 -24.78 13.66 21.16
CA GLU A 126 -26.19 13.96 20.83
C GLU A 126 -26.65 13.19 19.58
N GLY A 127 -27.89 13.38 19.15
CA GLY A 127 -28.39 12.82 17.89
C GLY A 127 -28.72 11.32 17.91
N ALA A 128 -28.76 10.68 19.08
CA ALA A 128 -29.06 9.25 19.22
C ALA A 128 -30.41 8.85 18.60
N GLU A 129 -31.45 9.68 18.69
CA GLU A 129 -32.75 9.39 18.06
C GLU A 129 -32.64 9.26 16.53
N ALA A 130 -31.85 10.14 15.89
CA ALA A 130 -31.65 10.10 14.44
C ALA A 130 -30.81 8.88 14.02
N LEU A 131 -29.76 8.55 14.78
CA LEU A 131 -28.95 7.34 14.54
C LEU A 131 -29.77 6.06 14.72
N ASN A 132 -30.59 5.99 15.76
CA ASN A 132 -31.50 4.87 15.99
C ASN A 132 -32.54 4.74 14.87
N ALA A 133 -33.04 5.85 14.32
CA ALA A 133 -33.92 5.84 13.16
C ALA A 133 -33.25 5.30 11.88
N MET A 134 -31.93 5.39 11.78
CA MET A 134 -31.12 4.76 10.73
C MET A 134 -30.77 3.28 11.02
N GLY A 135 -31.25 2.72 12.15
CA GLY A 135 -30.95 1.35 12.56
C GLY A 135 -29.62 1.17 13.30
N ILE A 136 -28.98 2.28 13.70
CA ILE A 136 -27.68 2.26 14.39
C ILE A 136 -27.95 2.42 15.89
N PRO A 137 -27.62 1.41 16.73
CA PRO A 137 -27.95 1.43 18.16
C PRO A 137 -27.09 2.46 18.89
N ALA A 138 -27.61 3.68 19.03
CA ALA A 138 -26.94 4.77 19.73
C ALA A 138 -27.48 4.91 21.16
N THR A 139 -26.53 4.97 22.11
CA THR A 139 -26.73 4.95 23.56
C THR A 139 -26.38 6.28 24.22
N GLY A 140 -25.64 7.15 23.53
CA GLY A 140 -25.03 8.37 24.08
C GLY A 140 -23.64 8.14 24.69
N ASN A 141 -23.18 6.88 24.80
CA ASN A 141 -21.81 6.56 25.18
C ASN A 141 -20.92 6.64 23.94
N SER A 142 -19.95 7.57 23.92
CA SER A 142 -19.12 7.84 22.75
C SER A 142 -18.32 6.63 22.25
N ILE A 143 -17.93 5.70 23.12
CA ILE A 143 -17.20 4.49 22.72
C ILE A 143 -18.16 3.45 22.10
N GLU A 144 -19.31 3.23 22.74
CA GLU A 144 -20.31 2.28 22.20
C GLU A 144 -20.86 2.78 20.86
N ASP A 145 -21.15 4.08 20.78
CA ASP A 145 -21.72 4.70 19.59
C ASP A 145 -20.72 4.73 18.43
N LYS A 146 -19.43 5.05 18.67
CA LYS A 146 -18.41 4.99 17.59
C LYS A 146 -18.25 3.56 17.06
N ASN A 147 -18.32 2.55 17.93
CA ASN A 147 -18.16 1.16 17.54
C ASN A 147 -19.36 0.69 16.70
N ALA A 148 -20.58 1.05 17.11
CA ALA A 148 -21.80 0.78 16.34
C ALA A 148 -21.77 1.48 14.96
N LEU A 149 -21.30 2.72 14.91
CA LEU A 149 -21.15 3.48 13.67
C LEU A 149 -20.11 2.87 12.73
N ASN A 150 -18.93 2.47 13.23
CA ASN A 150 -17.91 1.82 12.39
C ASN A 150 -18.38 0.47 11.87
N LEU A 151 -19.08 -0.32 12.68
CA LEU A 151 -19.71 -1.55 12.24
C LEU A 151 -20.71 -1.29 11.10
N TYR A 152 -21.56 -0.27 11.22
CA TYR A 152 -22.47 0.15 10.15
C TYR A 152 -21.73 0.58 8.86
N LEU A 153 -20.62 1.30 9.00
CA LEU A 153 -19.80 1.73 7.87
C LEU A 153 -19.04 0.57 7.19
N ASN A 154 -18.74 -0.51 7.91
CA ASN A 154 -18.05 -1.68 7.37
C ASN A 154 -19.00 -2.71 6.73
N GLN A 155 -20.29 -2.68 7.10
CA GLN A 155 -21.31 -3.52 6.50
C GLN A 155 -21.53 -3.19 5.02
N ARG A 156 -21.81 -4.23 4.23
CA ARG A 156 -22.11 -4.14 2.79
C ARG A 156 -23.60 -4.40 2.56
N ASP A 157 -24.32 -3.36 2.11
CA ASP A 157 -25.75 -3.43 1.82
C ASP A 157 -26.02 -3.53 0.32
N ASP A 158 -25.17 -2.92 -0.52
CA ASP A 158 -25.29 -2.91 -1.98
C ASP A 158 -24.01 -3.41 -2.66
N LEU A 159 -24.04 -4.68 -3.08
CA LEU A 159 -22.93 -5.33 -3.80
C LEU A 159 -22.75 -4.82 -5.23
N SER A 160 -23.64 -3.96 -5.75
CA SER A 160 -23.49 -3.36 -7.09
C SER A 160 -22.57 -2.14 -7.11
N VAL A 161 -22.26 -1.58 -5.94
CA VAL A 161 -21.35 -0.44 -5.75
C VAL A 161 -20.09 -0.92 -5.05
N ASP A 162 -18.92 -0.34 -5.35
CA ASP A 162 -17.67 -0.70 -4.68
C ASP A 162 -17.68 -0.35 -3.17
N LYS A 163 -16.91 -1.10 -2.37
CA LYS A 163 -16.88 -1.02 -0.90
C LYS A 163 -16.66 0.39 -0.37
N LEU A 164 -15.65 1.09 -0.88
CA LEU A 164 -15.33 2.42 -0.37
C LEU A 164 -16.26 3.52 -0.88
N THR A 165 -16.83 3.38 -2.08
CA THR A 165 -17.91 4.27 -2.52
C THR A 165 -19.15 4.10 -1.66
N GLU A 166 -19.57 2.87 -1.35
CA GLU A 166 -20.69 2.65 -0.43
C GLU A 166 -20.39 3.25 0.96
N ARG A 167 -19.19 2.98 1.50
CA ARG A 167 -18.75 3.55 2.79
C ARG A 167 -18.78 5.08 2.80
N ARG A 168 -18.31 5.72 1.72
CA ARG A 168 -18.38 7.18 1.53
C ARG A 168 -19.82 7.68 1.51
N VAL A 169 -20.69 7.04 0.74
CA VAL A 169 -22.13 7.38 0.69
C VAL A 169 -22.75 7.26 2.08
N LYS A 170 -22.43 6.21 2.84
CA LYS A 170 -22.88 6.04 4.22
C LYS A 170 -22.39 7.16 5.14
N LYS A 171 -21.13 7.59 5.05
CA LYS A 171 -20.59 8.72 5.81
C LYS A 171 -21.35 10.03 5.52
N HIS A 172 -21.59 10.33 4.25
CA HIS A 172 -22.38 11.51 3.86
C HIS A 172 -23.84 11.42 4.31
N ALA A 173 -24.45 10.24 4.23
CA ALA A 173 -25.80 10.00 4.72
C ALA A 173 -25.91 10.22 6.25
N LEU A 174 -24.93 9.74 7.02
CA LEU A 174 -24.84 10.00 8.47
C LEU A 174 -24.80 11.51 8.76
N LYS A 175 -23.94 12.26 8.06
CA LYS A 175 -23.84 13.72 8.23
C LYS A 175 -25.16 14.42 7.88
N GLN A 176 -25.84 13.97 6.83
CA GLN A 176 -27.08 14.59 6.36
C GLN A 176 -28.28 14.29 7.28
N GLN A 177 -28.40 13.05 7.74
CA GLN A 177 -29.58 12.56 8.47
C GLN A 177 -29.46 12.75 9.99
N ALA A 178 -28.23 12.71 10.52
CA ALA A 178 -27.94 12.89 11.94
C ALA A 178 -26.86 13.96 12.19
N PRO A 179 -27.00 15.20 11.66
CA PRO A 179 -25.94 16.22 11.75
C PRO A 179 -25.57 16.58 13.20
N GLN A 180 -26.51 16.48 14.13
CA GLN A 180 -26.28 16.78 15.56
C GLN A 180 -25.40 15.74 16.25
N ALA A 181 -25.23 14.54 15.68
CA ALA A 181 -24.38 13.50 16.26
C ALA A 181 -22.88 13.75 16.04
N PHE A 182 -22.53 14.62 15.09
CA PHE A 182 -21.15 14.76 14.60
C PHE A 182 -20.56 16.15 14.85
N THR A 183 -19.31 16.19 15.32
CA THR A 183 -18.52 17.42 15.40
C THR A 183 -18.06 17.86 14.00
N SER A 184 -17.44 19.04 13.91
CA SER A 184 -16.81 19.49 12.65
C SER A 184 -15.64 18.60 12.21
N ASP A 185 -15.01 17.89 13.15
CA ASP A 185 -13.87 17.02 12.84
C ASP A 185 -14.27 15.82 11.98
N PHE A 186 -15.55 15.42 12.02
CA PHE A 186 -16.08 14.37 11.14
C PHE A 186 -15.98 14.75 9.65
N ASP A 187 -16.07 16.05 9.33
CA ASP A 187 -16.04 16.53 7.94
C ASP A 187 -14.69 16.23 7.26
N ALA A 188 -13.61 16.14 8.05
CA ALA A 188 -12.26 15.83 7.55
C ALA A 188 -12.10 14.38 7.06
N ILE A 189 -13.00 13.47 7.43
CA ILE A 189 -12.89 12.04 7.12
C ILE A 189 -13.96 11.50 6.15
N LEU A 190 -14.84 12.38 5.64
CA LEU A 190 -15.96 11.99 4.77
C LEU A 190 -15.46 11.32 3.48
N ASP A 191 -14.43 11.89 2.86
CA ASP A 191 -13.92 11.48 1.54
C ASP A 191 -12.47 10.98 1.58
N LEU A 192 -11.91 10.77 2.78
CA LEU A 192 -10.48 10.53 2.96
C LEU A 192 -10.05 9.09 2.72
N ASP A 193 -10.96 8.11 2.74
CA ASP A 193 -10.65 6.68 2.53
C ASP A 193 -9.97 6.43 1.18
N SER A 194 -9.01 5.49 1.13
CA SER A 194 -8.21 5.21 -0.06
C SER A 194 -8.39 3.78 -0.54
N ASP A 195 -8.86 3.64 -1.79
CA ASP A 195 -9.02 2.37 -2.49
C ASP A 195 -7.76 1.93 -3.26
N ASN A 196 -6.67 2.68 -3.14
CA ASN A 196 -5.41 2.40 -3.83
C ASN A 196 -4.90 0.98 -3.54
N SER A 197 -4.22 0.41 -4.53
CA SER A 197 -3.55 -0.88 -4.40
C SER A 197 -2.13 -0.69 -3.91
N PHE A 198 -1.82 -1.19 -2.71
CA PHE A 198 -0.51 -1.06 -2.10
C PHE A 198 0.35 -2.31 -2.33
N GLY A 199 1.54 -2.13 -2.89
CA GLY A 199 2.41 -3.21 -3.36
C GLY A 199 2.94 -4.12 -2.24
N ASP A 200 3.16 -3.57 -1.04
CA ASP A 200 3.75 -4.31 0.09
C ASP A 200 2.72 -4.70 1.17
N ALA A 201 1.45 -4.83 0.78
CA ALA A 201 0.35 -5.14 1.69
C ALA A 201 0.56 -6.44 2.50
N MET A 202 1.25 -7.43 1.92
CA MET A 202 1.44 -8.76 2.50
C MET A 202 2.75 -8.94 3.28
N LEU A 203 3.49 -7.85 3.56
CA LEU A 203 4.77 -7.90 4.27
C LEU A 203 4.65 -8.56 5.65
N ALA A 204 3.70 -8.10 6.46
CA ALA A 204 3.53 -8.56 7.83
C ALA A 204 3.09 -10.03 7.91
N ASP A 205 2.20 -10.44 7.00
CA ASP A 205 1.77 -11.84 6.85
C ASP A 205 2.96 -12.75 6.50
N SER A 206 3.76 -12.34 5.51
CA SER A 206 4.94 -13.08 5.05
C SER A 206 6.03 -13.15 6.13
N TYR A 207 6.23 -12.07 6.89
CA TYR A 207 7.13 -12.04 8.04
C TYR A 207 6.76 -13.11 9.08
N LEU A 208 5.47 -13.23 9.41
CA LEU A 208 5.01 -14.24 10.37
C LEU A 208 5.11 -15.65 9.80
N LYS A 209 4.71 -15.89 8.53
CA LYS A 209 4.93 -17.20 7.88
C LYS A 209 6.40 -17.65 7.95
N LEU A 210 7.35 -16.72 7.76
CA LEU A 210 8.79 -17.02 7.84
C LEU A 210 9.32 -17.24 9.27
N THR A 211 8.65 -16.73 10.30
CA THR A 211 9.16 -16.73 11.68
C THR A 211 8.39 -17.64 12.63
N SER A 212 7.11 -17.91 12.37
CA SER A 212 6.24 -18.76 13.19
C SER A 212 5.54 -19.86 12.39
N GLY A 213 5.65 -19.88 11.06
CA GLY A 213 5.01 -20.88 10.20
C GLY A 213 3.52 -20.61 9.90
N SER A 214 2.93 -19.56 10.48
CA SER A 214 1.55 -19.14 10.23
C SER A 214 1.48 -17.65 9.93
N GLY A 215 0.65 -17.26 8.95
CA GLY A 215 0.40 -15.85 8.61
C GLY A 215 -0.60 -15.15 9.52
N LEU A 216 -0.95 -13.92 9.16
CA LEU A 216 -2.02 -13.13 9.78
C LEU A 216 -3.37 -13.43 9.15
N PHE A 217 -3.40 -13.51 7.82
CA PHE A 217 -4.63 -13.51 7.05
C PHE A 217 -4.97 -14.90 6.52
N LYS A 218 -6.22 -15.09 6.11
CA LYS A 218 -6.65 -16.32 5.45
C LYS A 218 -5.85 -16.54 4.17
N SER A 219 -5.35 -17.74 3.94
CA SER A 219 -4.51 -18.08 2.78
C SER A 219 -5.15 -17.69 1.44
N GLU A 220 -6.47 -17.87 1.30
CA GLU A 220 -7.22 -17.47 0.11
C GLU A 220 -7.15 -15.95 -0.13
N ARG A 221 -7.34 -15.14 0.93
CA ARG A 221 -7.29 -13.67 0.84
C ARG A 221 -5.90 -13.17 0.47
N VAL A 222 -4.86 -13.79 1.03
CA VAL A 222 -3.47 -13.50 0.65
C VAL A 222 -3.22 -13.80 -0.82
N GLN A 223 -3.64 -14.97 -1.31
CA GLN A 223 -3.46 -15.34 -2.72
C GLN A 223 -4.19 -14.40 -3.68
N ARG A 224 -5.42 -14.00 -3.33
CA ARG A 224 -6.23 -13.06 -4.13
C ARG A 224 -5.63 -11.66 -4.11
N SER A 225 -5.18 -11.18 -2.94
CA SER A 225 -4.52 -9.88 -2.83
C SER A 225 -3.24 -9.83 -3.66
N LEU A 226 -2.44 -10.89 -3.66
CA LEU A 226 -1.22 -10.98 -4.49
C LEU A 226 -1.52 -11.00 -5.98
N GLU A 227 -2.61 -11.66 -6.39
CA GLU A 227 -3.06 -11.66 -7.79
C GLU A 227 -3.52 -10.27 -8.22
N PHE A 228 -4.28 -9.58 -7.35
CA PHE A 228 -4.71 -8.21 -7.59
C PHE A 228 -3.50 -7.28 -7.73
N THR A 229 -2.58 -7.28 -6.77
CA THR A 229 -1.33 -6.50 -6.82
C THR A 229 -0.51 -6.81 -8.07
N ARG A 230 -0.42 -8.08 -8.48
CA ARG A 230 0.26 -8.45 -9.73
C ARG A 230 -0.42 -7.83 -10.95
N GLN A 231 -1.74 -7.89 -11.03
CA GLN A 231 -2.47 -7.35 -12.17
C GLN A 231 -2.39 -5.82 -12.23
N THR A 232 -2.58 -5.14 -11.10
CA THR A 232 -2.64 -3.68 -11.03
C THR A 232 -1.26 -3.04 -10.98
N ASN A 233 -0.45 -3.40 -9.97
CA ASN A 233 0.81 -2.71 -9.68
C ASN A 233 1.97 -3.18 -10.56
N PHE A 234 1.90 -4.40 -11.11
CA PHE A 234 2.95 -4.93 -11.96
C PHE A 234 2.54 -4.93 -13.44
N LEU A 235 1.66 -5.83 -13.87
CA LEU A 235 1.37 -6.02 -15.28
C LEU A 235 0.71 -4.80 -15.94
N GLY A 236 -0.29 -4.19 -15.28
CA GLY A 236 -0.99 -3.01 -15.80
C GLY A 236 -0.21 -1.70 -15.66
N ASN A 237 0.70 -1.62 -14.69
CA ASN A 237 1.37 -0.36 -14.34
C ASN A 237 2.84 -0.30 -14.79
N SER A 238 3.65 -1.25 -14.34
CA SER A 238 5.12 -1.20 -14.40
C SER A 238 5.75 -2.53 -14.91
N PRO A 239 5.31 -3.07 -16.06
CA PRO A 239 5.64 -4.42 -16.50
C PRO A 239 7.13 -4.67 -16.81
N LYS A 240 7.93 -3.60 -16.98
CA LYS A 240 9.39 -3.71 -17.21
C LYS A 240 10.22 -3.85 -15.94
N VAL A 241 9.66 -3.47 -14.78
CA VAL A 241 10.45 -3.27 -13.57
C VAL A 241 9.89 -3.99 -12.35
N GLY A 242 8.59 -4.28 -12.31
CA GLY A 242 7.97 -5.04 -11.22
C GLY A 242 6.75 -4.34 -10.61
N VAL A 243 6.45 -4.67 -9.36
CA VAL A 243 5.35 -4.13 -8.56
C VAL A 243 5.64 -2.70 -8.14
N ALA A 244 4.89 -1.74 -8.67
CA ALA A 244 4.89 -0.36 -8.16
C ALA A 244 4.40 -0.32 -6.70
N ASN A 245 5.00 0.57 -5.90
CA ASN A 245 4.69 0.72 -4.48
C ASN A 245 3.20 0.97 -4.24
N MET A 246 2.57 1.79 -5.09
CA MET A 246 1.13 2.02 -5.04
C MET A 246 0.55 2.44 -6.39
N THR A 247 -0.63 1.92 -6.73
CA THR A 247 -1.42 2.36 -7.89
C THR A 247 -2.81 2.77 -7.45
N LEU A 248 -3.54 3.44 -8.33
CA LEU A 248 -5.00 3.46 -8.24
C LEU A 248 -5.55 2.04 -8.33
N CYS A 249 -6.79 1.84 -7.90
CA CYS A 249 -7.42 0.52 -7.87
C CYS A 249 -7.59 -0.13 -9.25
N ASP A 250 -7.56 0.66 -10.33
CA ASP A 250 -7.62 0.20 -11.72
C ASP A 250 -6.23 -0.08 -12.34
N GLY A 251 -5.15 0.11 -11.56
CA GLY A 251 -3.77 -0.06 -12.01
C GLY A 251 -3.14 1.20 -12.62
N MET A 252 -3.87 2.31 -12.73
CA MET A 252 -3.30 3.56 -13.19
C MET A 252 -2.28 4.13 -12.20
N PRO A 253 -1.25 4.86 -12.68
CA PRO A 253 -0.26 5.49 -11.81
C PRO A 253 -0.93 6.47 -10.85
N HIS A 254 -0.53 6.44 -9.59
CA HIS A 254 -0.92 7.46 -8.63
C HIS A 254 0.01 8.69 -8.76
N GLU A 255 -0.51 9.89 -8.52
CA GLU A 255 0.22 11.16 -8.70
C GLU A 255 1.48 11.29 -7.82
N ALA A 256 1.43 10.74 -6.60
CA ALA A 256 2.58 10.77 -5.69
C ALA A 256 3.79 10.03 -6.26
N PHE A 257 4.95 10.69 -6.27
CA PHE A 257 6.19 10.15 -6.84
C PHE A 257 6.58 8.77 -6.26
N GLN A 258 6.55 8.60 -4.94
CA GLN A 258 6.88 7.31 -4.31
C GLN A 258 5.87 6.20 -4.63
N ALA A 259 4.66 6.52 -5.07
CA ALA A 259 3.67 5.52 -5.46
C ALA A 259 4.08 4.84 -6.77
N GLN A 260 4.57 5.66 -7.70
CA GLN A 260 5.05 5.25 -9.02
C GLN A 260 6.41 4.52 -8.98
N ASP A 261 7.11 4.60 -7.85
CA ASP A 261 8.37 3.90 -7.66
C ASP A 261 8.16 2.39 -7.52
N VAL A 262 9.10 1.64 -8.08
CA VAL A 262 9.23 0.20 -7.96
C VAL A 262 10.48 -0.07 -7.13
N TRP A 263 10.31 -0.17 -5.82
CA TRP A 263 11.42 -0.40 -4.90
C TRP A 263 11.90 -1.83 -5.00
N ILE A 264 13.22 -2.02 -5.14
CA ILE A 264 13.82 -3.35 -5.27
C ILE A 264 13.53 -4.20 -4.03
N GLY A 265 13.55 -3.59 -2.84
CA GLY A 265 13.22 -4.27 -1.58
C GLY A 265 11.78 -4.80 -1.54
N VAL A 266 10.82 -4.04 -2.08
CA VAL A 266 9.42 -4.46 -2.19
C VAL A 266 9.27 -5.65 -3.13
N GLN A 267 10.06 -5.71 -4.21
CA GLN A 267 10.01 -6.85 -5.12
C GLN A 267 10.36 -8.15 -4.39
N PHE A 268 11.40 -8.15 -3.56
CA PHE A 268 11.78 -9.31 -2.75
C PHE A 268 10.71 -9.68 -1.72
N SER A 269 10.05 -8.69 -1.11
CA SER A 269 8.93 -8.91 -0.21
C SER A 269 7.77 -9.63 -0.92
N VAL A 270 7.32 -9.09 -2.05
CA VAL A 270 6.22 -9.66 -2.83
C VAL A 270 6.56 -11.04 -3.40
N ALA A 271 7.78 -11.22 -3.92
CA ALA A 271 8.23 -12.53 -4.39
C ALA A 271 8.23 -13.59 -3.28
N THR A 272 8.57 -13.19 -2.05
CA THR A 272 8.47 -14.08 -0.89
C THR A 272 7.02 -14.39 -0.55
N ALA A 273 6.15 -13.38 -0.54
CA ALA A 273 4.72 -13.57 -0.30
C ALA A 273 4.09 -14.54 -1.31
N LEU A 274 4.44 -14.40 -2.60
CA LEU A 274 4.05 -15.31 -3.69
C LEU A 274 4.53 -16.73 -3.44
N LYS A 275 5.82 -16.91 -3.12
CA LYS A 275 6.41 -18.21 -2.84
C LYS A 275 5.76 -18.92 -1.65
N LEU A 276 5.50 -18.18 -0.56
CA LEU A 276 4.83 -18.69 0.64
C LEU A 276 3.32 -18.91 0.48
N SER A 277 2.76 -18.53 -0.67
CA SER A 277 1.34 -18.67 -1.00
C SER A 277 1.13 -19.54 -2.23
N ASP A 278 2.02 -20.53 -2.43
CA ASP A 278 1.95 -21.55 -3.49
C ASP A 278 2.00 -20.99 -4.93
N LYS A 279 2.63 -19.82 -5.14
CA LYS A 279 2.82 -19.18 -6.45
C LYS A 279 4.31 -19.00 -6.81
N PRO A 280 5.17 -20.04 -6.76
CA PRO A 280 6.62 -19.90 -6.98
C PRO A 280 6.98 -19.42 -8.39
N ILE A 281 6.22 -19.83 -9.42
CA ILE A 281 6.46 -19.41 -10.81
C ILE A 281 6.27 -17.89 -10.97
N LEU A 282 5.25 -17.32 -10.32
CA LEU A 282 5.03 -15.88 -10.36
C LEU A 282 6.10 -15.11 -9.58
N ALA A 283 6.63 -15.71 -8.52
CA ALA A 283 7.75 -15.15 -7.77
C ALA A 283 9.02 -15.10 -8.62
N GLU A 284 9.32 -16.17 -9.36
CA GLU A 284 10.46 -16.24 -10.30
C GLU A 284 10.31 -15.20 -11.42
N GLU A 285 9.12 -15.08 -12.02
CA GLU A 285 8.85 -14.07 -13.06
C GLU A 285 9.11 -12.63 -12.57
N LEU A 286 8.71 -12.33 -11.32
CA LEU A 286 8.95 -11.02 -10.72
C LEU A 286 10.45 -10.77 -10.48
N MET A 287 11.19 -11.79 -10.03
CA MET A 287 12.63 -11.69 -9.83
C MET A 287 13.41 -11.60 -11.13
N ASP A 288 13.01 -12.34 -12.17
CA ASP A 288 13.58 -12.24 -13.50
C ASP A 288 13.36 -10.84 -14.08
N THR A 289 12.17 -10.26 -13.88
CA THR A 289 11.88 -8.88 -14.30
C THR A 289 12.79 -7.88 -13.58
N THR A 290 12.93 -8.02 -12.26
CA THR A 290 13.83 -7.18 -11.46
C THR A 290 15.28 -7.32 -11.92
N TYR A 291 15.72 -8.54 -12.24
CA TYR A 291 17.04 -8.83 -12.79
C TYR A 291 17.25 -8.15 -14.15
N GLN A 292 16.31 -8.29 -15.08
CA GLN A 292 16.40 -7.65 -16.40
C GLN A 292 16.43 -6.12 -16.29
N ALA A 293 15.60 -5.54 -15.41
CA ALA A 293 15.61 -4.12 -15.14
C ALA A 293 17.00 -3.63 -14.70
N LEU A 294 17.61 -4.32 -13.73
CA LEU A 294 18.89 -3.93 -13.16
C LEU A 294 20.09 -4.15 -14.10
N TYR A 295 20.17 -5.33 -14.72
CA TYR A 295 21.37 -5.78 -15.43
C TYR A 295 21.32 -5.51 -16.94
N SER A 296 20.14 -5.58 -17.56
CA SER A 296 19.99 -5.45 -19.02
C SER A 296 19.54 -4.06 -19.44
N LEU A 297 18.50 -3.53 -18.79
CA LEU A 297 17.94 -2.21 -19.13
C LEU A 297 18.78 -1.08 -18.53
N ALA A 298 18.96 -1.08 -17.21
CA ALA A 298 19.70 -0.04 -16.51
C ALA A 298 21.23 -0.17 -16.64
N ARG A 299 21.72 -1.41 -16.75
CA ARG A 299 23.16 -1.75 -16.87
C ARG A 299 24.01 -1.20 -15.71
N ILE A 300 23.49 -1.29 -14.49
CA ILE A 300 24.15 -0.79 -13.26
C ILE A 300 24.43 -1.91 -12.23
N PRO A 301 25.20 -2.95 -12.61
CA PRO A 301 25.34 -4.19 -11.82
C PRO A 301 25.90 -4.02 -10.40
N PHE A 302 26.63 -2.94 -10.13
CA PHE A 302 27.32 -2.71 -8.85
C PHE A 302 26.86 -1.42 -8.13
N ALA A 303 25.76 -0.83 -8.61
CA ALA A 303 25.22 0.41 -8.08
C ALA A 303 23.69 0.36 -8.12
N ALA A 304 23.11 -0.75 -7.64
CA ALA A 304 21.66 -0.93 -7.58
C ALA A 304 21.00 0.26 -6.83
N PRO A 305 20.02 0.94 -7.45
CA PRO A 305 19.32 2.05 -6.83
C PRO A 305 18.36 1.52 -5.77
N GLU A 306 17.66 2.41 -5.07
CA GLU A 306 16.53 1.99 -4.23
C GLU A 306 15.39 1.41 -5.08
N GLY A 307 15.13 2.02 -6.23
CA GLY A 307 14.09 1.59 -7.15
C GLY A 307 14.18 2.22 -8.54
N PHE A 308 13.19 1.87 -9.34
CA PHE A 308 12.97 2.40 -10.68
C PHE A 308 11.60 3.09 -10.76
N ASN A 309 11.39 3.93 -11.76
CA ASN A 309 10.07 4.39 -12.15
C ASN A 309 9.92 4.18 -13.66
N ALA A 310 8.87 3.48 -14.07
CA ALA A 310 8.57 3.17 -15.47
C ALA A 310 7.13 3.55 -15.87
N SER A 311 6.45 4.33 -15.04
CA SER A 311 5.04 4.70 -15.23
C SER A 311 4.85 6.21 -15.46
N CYS A 312 5.94 6.94 -15.74
CA CYS A 312 5.90 8.36 -16.06
C CYS A 312 5.20 8.61 -17.40
N ALA A 313 4.29 9.59 -17.43
CA ALA A 313 3.69 10.08 -18.67
C ALA A 313 4.61 11.08 -19.39
N VAL A 314 4.51 11.09 -20.73
CA VAL A 314 5.03 12.15 -21.59
C VAL A 314 3.83 12.97 -22.06
N ASP A 315 3.74 14.20 -21.60
CA ASP A 315 2.67 15.14 -21.91
C ASP A 315 3.20 16.45 -22.50
N GLU A 316 2.27 17.34 -22.86
CA GLU A 316 2.61 18.63 -23.43
C GLU A 316 3.43 19.51 -22.46
N GLU A 317 3.17 19.42 -21.15
CA GLU A 317 3.88 20.20 -20.14
C GLU A 317 5.36 19.80 -20.06
N LEU A 318 5.64 18.49 -20.06
CA LEU A 318 6.99 17.96 -20.05
C LEU A 318 7.76 18.36 -21.32
N LEU A 319 7.12 18.32 -22.49
CA LEU A 319 7.72 18.77 -23.75
C LEU A 319 7.95 20.29 -23.78
N ASN A 320 7.01 21.08 -23.27
CA ASN A 320 7.15 22.53 -23.13
C ASN A 320 8.31 22.90 -22.19
N GLY A 321 8.51 22.14 -21.11
CA GLY A 321 9.66 22.28 -20.21
C GLY A 321 11.00 22.03 -20.89
N LEU A 322 11.01 21.27 -22.00
CA LEU A 322 12.16 21.10 -22.88
C LEU A 322 12.28 22.20 -23.95
N GLY A 323 11.43 23.22 -23.95
CA GLY A 323 11.47 24.30 -24.94
C GLY A 323 10.86 23.93 -26.30
N VAL A 324 10.08 22.85 -26.38
CA VAL A 324 9.19 22.59 -27.53
C VAL A 324 7.99 23.53 -27.42
N HIS A 325 7.57 24.17 -28.53
CA HIS A 325 6.43 25.09 -28.49
C HIS A 325 5.10 24.34 -28.35
N ALA A 326 4.10 24.94 -27.70
CA ALA A 326 2.85 24.27 -27.33
C ALA A 326 2.13 23.53 -28.49
N GLU A 327 2.00 24.14 -29.67
CA GLU A 327 1.38 23.49 -30.83
C GLU A 327 2.18 22.27 -31.32
N GLU A 328 3.52 22.37 -31.25
CA GLU A 328 4.43 21.29 -31.61
C GLU A 328 4.40 20.17 -30.56
N SER A 329 4.35 20.50 -29.27
CA SER A 329 4.22 19.55 -28.16
C SER A 329 2.96 18.69 -28.30
N LYS A 330 1.83 19.31 -28.64
CA LYS A 330 0.58 18.60 -28.89
C LYS A 330 0.72 17.63 -30.06
N ALA A 331 1.27 18.09 -31.19
CA ALA A 331 1.50 17.25 -32.37
C ALA A 331 2.45 16.08 -32.06
N TRP A 332 3.47 16.29 -31.22
CA TRP A 332 4.35 15.23 -30.75
C TRP A 332 3.63 14.17 -29.95
N VAL A 333 2.81 14.55 -28.96
CA VAL A 333 2.04 13.59 -28.16
C VAL A 333 1.09 12.78 -29.05
N GLU A 334 0.43 13.41 -30.02
CA GLU A 334 -0.45 12.73 -30.98
C GLU A 334 0.33 11.71 -31.83
N VAL A 335 1.43 12.11 -32.46
CA VAL A 335 2.27 11.23 -33.30
C VAL A 335 2.82 10.05 -32.50
N LEU A 336 3.31 10.29 -31.27
CA LEU A 336 3.86 9.23 -30.45
C LEU A 336 2.79 8.22 -30.00
N LYS A 337 1.53 8.66 -29.80
CA LYS A 337 0.40 7.76 -29.54
C LYS A 337 0.00 6.97 -30.79
N GLU A 338 -0.07 7.62 -31.96
CA GLU A 338 -0.41 6.97 -33.24
C GLU A 338 0.61 5.88 -33.60
N GLN A 339 1.90 6.12 -33.34
CA GLN A 339 2.96 5.14 -33.56
C GLN A 339 3.11 4.13 -32.42
N SER A 340 2.21 4.11 -31.43
CA SER A 340 2.26 3.21 -30.28
C SER A 340 3.55 3.31 -29.44
N ILE A 341 4.22 4.47 -29.48
CA ILE A 341 5.35 4.79 -28.59
C ILE A 341 4.85 5.21 -27.22
N LEU A 342 3.71 5.91 -27.17
CA LEU A 342 2.98 6.21 -25.93
C LEU A 342 1.67 5.42 -25.89
N LEU A 343 1.27 5.02 -24.69
CA LEU A 343 -0.07 4.52 -24.39
C LEU A 343 -1.10 5.67 -24.47
N SER A 344 -2.39 5.33 -24.45
CA SER A 344 -3.48 6.33 -24.51
C SER A 344 -3.41 7.35 -23.37
N ASP A 345 -2.95 6.92 -22.20
CA ASP A 345 -2.75 7.73 -20.99
C ASP A 345 -1.44 8.55 -21.01
N GLY A 346 -0.62 8.44 -22.07
CA GLY A 346 0.64 9.17 -22.22
C GLY A 346 1.86 8.49 -21.62
N ARG A 347 1.73 7.35 -20.92
CA ARG A 347 2.90 6.57 -20.49
C ARG A 347 3.68 6.05 -21.68
N VAL A 348 5.00 5.91 -21.54
CA VAL A 348 5.81 5.24 -22.56
C VAL A 348 5.38 3.78 -22.65
N ASN A 349 5.03 3.32 -23.85
CA ASN A 349 4.61 1.95 -24.08
C ASN A 349 5.80 1.01 -23.75
N PRO A 350 5.64 0.04 -22.83
CA PRO A 350 6.71 -0.90 -22.51
C PRO A 350 7.14 -1.74 -23.73
N ASP A 351 6.27 -2.00 -24.68
CA ASP A 351 6.63 -2.82 -25.85
C ASP A 351 7.20 -2.00 -27.02
N ALA A 352 7.30 -0.67 -26.88
CA ALA A 352 7.83 0.19 -27.93
C ALA A 352 9.33 -0.02 -28.17
N ASP A 353 9.71 -0.30 -29.42
CA ASP A 353 11.10 -0.25 -29.88
C ASP A 353 11.45 1.17 -30.34
N LEU A 354 12.06 1.93 -29.43
CA LEU A 354 12.44 3.33 -29.68
C LEU A 354 13.48 3.48 -30.81
N ASN A 355 14.18 2.41 -31.21
CA ASN A 355 15.17 2.47 -32.29
C ASN A 355 14.54 2.40 -33.68
N MET A 356 13.29 1.92 -33.77
CA MET A 356 12.53 1.77 -35.01
C MET A 356 11.63 2.97 -35.32
N PHE A 357 11.76 4.06 -34.55
CA PHE A 357 10.96 5.26 -34.74
C PHE A 357 11.33 6.00 -36.05
N GLU A 358 10.35 6.14 -36.94
CA GLU A 358 10.47 6.90 -38.19
C GLU A 358 9.46 8.05 -38.20
N LEU A 359 9.95 9.28 -38.37
CA LEU A 359 9.13 10.48 -38.36
C LEU A 359 8.78 10.91 -39.80
N GLU A 360 7.52 10.74 -40.18
CA GLU A 360 7.01 11.20 -41.49
C GLU A 360 6.73 12.72 -41.52
N HIS A 361 6.55 13.35 -40.36
CA HIS A 361 6.24 14.77 -40.23
C HIS A 361 7.48 15.68 -40.33
N GLN A 362 7.73 16.25 -41.52
CA GLN A 362 8.84 17.18 -41.76
C GLN A 362 8.91 18.38 -40.79
N GLN A 363 7.75 18.86 -40.30
CA GLN A 363 7.69 20.01 -39.40
C GLN A 363 8.19 19.72 -37.98
N LEU A 364 8.17 18.45 -37.56
CA LEU A 364 8.59 18.03 -36.22
C LEU A 364 10.08 17.66 -36.16
N GLN A 365 10.77 17.56 -37.31
CA GLN A 365 12.15 17.08 -37.39
C GLN A 365 13.15 17.88 -36.54
N HIS A 366 12.86 19.17 -36.26
CA HIS A 366 13.79 20.02 -35.51
C HIS A 366 14.01 19.55 -34.07
N HIS A 367 12.95 19.07 -33.39
CA HIS A 367 13.03 18.61 -32.01
C HIS A 367 13.06 17.08 -31.85
N GLN A 368 13.05 16.31 -32.96
CA GLN A 368 12.96 14.84 -32.93
C GLN A 368 13.99 14.20 -31.99
N ALA A 369 15.27 14.54 -32.12
CA ALA A 369 16.31 13.94 -31.28
C ALA A 369 16.07 14.21 -29.79
N LYS A 370 15.63 15.43 -29.45
CA LYS A 370 15.39 15.86 -28.07
C LYS A 370 14.15 15.20 -27.46
N VAL A 371 13.07 15.08 -28.24
CA VAL A 371 11.85 14.41 -27.81
C VAL A 371 12.09 12.92 -27.61
N MET A 372 12.76 12.26 -28.56
CA MET A 372 13.05 10.83 -28.43
C MET A 372 14.04 10.53 -27.31
N GLU A 373 15.02 11.41 -27.05
CA GLU A 373 15.88 11.31 -25.86
C GLU A 373 15.07 11.40 -24.56
N LEU A 374 14.12 12.34 -24.46
CA LEU A 374 13.24 12.44 -23.30
C LEU A 374 12.36 11.19 -23.14
N VAL A 375 11.76 10.68 -24.22
CA VAL A 375 10.94 9.46 -24.18
C VAL A 375 11.78 8.29 -23.68
N ALA A 376 13.01 8.13 -24.18
CA ALA A 376 13.93 7.11 -23.71
C ALA A 376 14.27 7.26 -22.22
N GLN A 377 14.60 8.48 -21.76
CA GLN A 377 14.86 8.77 -20.35
C GLN A 377 13.62 8.57 -19.46
N THR A 378 12.42 8.75 -20.02
CA THR A 378 11.15 8.62 -19.29
C THR A 378 10.67 7.17 -19.21
N SER A 379 11.11 6.32 -20.15
CA SER A 379 10.76 4.89 -20.19
C SER A 379 11.33 4.09 -19.00
N LEU A 380 12.41 4.56 -18.40
CA LEU A 380 13.02 3.97 -17.21
C LEU A 380 13.84 5.02 -16.46
N LYS A 381 13.32 5.53 -15.35
CA LYS A 381 14.01 6.47 -14.46
C LYS A 381 14.56 5.75 -13.23
N TYR A 382 15.74 6.17 -12.77
CA TYR A 382 16.24 5.81 -11.44
C TYR A 382 15.66 6.78 -10.42
N THR A 383 15.17 6.26 -9.30
CA THR A 383 14.65 7.12 -8.23
C THR A 383 15.67 7.24 -7.10
N ALA A 384 15.82 8.46 -6.58
CA ALA A 384 16.96 8.84 -5.74
C ALA A 384 16.87 8.27 -4.31
N GLY A 385 18.00 7.76 -3.82
CA GLY A 385 18.24 7.32 -2.45
C GLY A 385 19.54 6.53 -2.39
N ARG A 386 20.49 6.93 -1.54
CA ARG A 386 21.84 6.32 -1.48
C ARG A 386 21.75 4.82 -1.18
N TYR A 387 22.08 4.00 -2.18
CA TYR A 387 22.24 2.55 -2.11
C TYR A 387 21.00 1.77 -1.67
N PHE A 388 20.69 0.73 -2.44
CA PHE A 388 19.75 -0.34 -2.07
C PHE A 388 19.79 -0.71 -0.58
N ARG A 389 18.65 -0.65 0.10
CA ARG A 389 18.50 -1.07 1.51
C ARG A 389 18.32 -2.59 1.62
N PRO A 390 19.33 -3.36 2.06
CA PRO A 390 19.27 -4.83 2.04
C PRO A 390 18.34 -5.45 3.09
N GLY A 391 17.74 -4.63 3.97
CA GLY A 391 16.88 -5.09 5.07
C GLY A 391 15.67 -5.92 4.63
N MET A 392 15.17 -5.68 3.41
CA MET A 392 14.01 -6.35 2.82
C MET A 392 14.37 -7.64 2.05
N ILE A 393 15.67 -7.86 1.72
CA ILE A 393 16.13 -9.08 1.00
C ILE A 393 16.07 -10.33 1.89
N PHE A 394 15.86 -10.15 3.19
CA PHE A 394 15.83 -11.23 4.18
C PHE A 394 14.98 -12.46 3.79
N ALA A 395 13.99 -12.25 2.93
CA ALA A 395 12.90 -13.17 2.69
C ALA A 395 13.10 -14.09 1.46
N TYR A 396 13.89 -13.68 0.45
CA TYR A 396 14.08 -14.45 -0.79
C TYR A 396 15.42 -15.21 -0.79
N LEU A 397 15.62 -16.06 0.19
CA LEU A 397 16.73 -17.02 0.22
C LEU A 397 16.14 -18.43 0.36
N TYR A 398 16.65 -19.33 -0.49
CA TYR A 398 16.25 -20.73 -0.77
C TYR A 398 15.09 -20.88 -1.71
#